data_AF-A0A931IE92-F1
#
_entry.id   AF-A0A931IE92-F1
#
_cell.length_a   1.000
_cell.length_b   1.000
_cell.length_c   1.000
_cell.angle_alpha   90.00
_cell.angle_beta   90.00
_cell.angle_gamma   90.00
#
_symmetry.space_group_name_H-M   'P 1'
#
loop_
_entity.id
_entity.type
_entity.pdbx_description
1 polymer ?
#
loop_
_entity_poly.entity_id
_entity_poly.type
_entity_poly.pdbx_seq_one_letter_code
_entity_poly.pdbx_strand_id
1 'polypeptide(L)'
;MRAALSRDNVVRIGLLVWLTLVYMALWGDLSVGNLLGGLVIGLVIMVALPLPLLPVNGRLNPLPLLELAAVSTYYALESSFQVAWLAVRPAPTPVSGVLRVSLRTRSDLVLVLCVDLLNLIPGTMVLEIDRQRCVVYVHVLDVSSDAAVDKFYRTTRRLERLLIDAFERPLTPRDAVSKPAGDILAPDPNTEPPNGVQR
;
A
#
# COMPACT_ATOMS: atom_id res chain seq x y z
N MET A 1 -12.60 28.34 4.77
CA MET A 1 -12.62 27.76 6.14
C MET A 1 -13.77 26.77 6.40
N ARG A 2 -14.95 26.87 5.75
CA ARG A 2 -16.09 25.93 5.96
C ARG A 2 -15.97 24.53 5.31
N ALA A 3 -15.13 24.36 4.29
CA ALA A 3 -15.03 23.09 3.55
C ALA A 3 -14.23 21.99 4.27
N ALA A 4 -13.21 22.35 5.07
CA ALA A 4 -12.38 21.38 5.79
C ALA A 4 -13.17 20.66 6.90
N LEU A 5 -13.99 21.40 7.65
CA LEU A 5 -14.83 20.85 8.72
C LEU A 5 -15.84 19.81 8.23
N SER A 6 -16.37 19.96 7.02
CA SER A 6 -17.33 18.99 6.46
C SER A 6 -16.67 17.65 6.14
N ARG A 7 -15.46 17.67 5.56
CA ARG A 7 -14.79 16.45 5.09
C ARG A 7 -14.34 15.57 6.26
N ASP A 8 -13.78 16.18 7.30
CA ASP A 8 -13.34 15.45 8.50
C ASP A 8 -14.54 14.86 9.24
N ASN A 9 -15.67 15.59 9.30
CA ASN A 9 -16.91 15.10 9.89
C ASN A 9 -17.50 13.95 9.07
N VAL A 10 -17.46 14.01 7.74
CA VAL A 10 -17.91 12.90 6.86
C VAL A 10 -17.07 11.65 7.09
N VAL A 11 -15.73 11.77 7.20
CA VAL A 11 -14.86 10.62 7.51
C VAL A 11 -15.14 10.07 8.90
N ARG A 12 -15.31 10.94 9.91
CA ARG A 12 -15.65 10.52 11.28
C ARG A 12 -17.01 9.81 11.34
N ILE A 13 -18.04 10.37 10.70
CA ILE A 13 -19.36 9.74 10.63
C ILE A 13 -19.27 8.41 9.88
N GLY A 14 -18.56 8.35 8.75
CA GLY A 14 -18.33 7.11 8.01
C GLY A 14 -17.63 6.04 8.85
N LEU A 15 -16.58 6.41 9.59
CA LEU A 15 -15.88 5.51 10.50
C LEU A 15 -16.77 5.05 11.67
N LEU A 16 -17.61 5.93 12.22
CA LEU A 16 -18.56 5.57 13.28
C LEU A 16 -19.63 4.59 12.77
N VAL A 17 -20.17 4.83 11.57
CA VAL A 17 -21.11 3.91 10.91
C VAL A 17 -20.42 2.58 10.67
N TRP A 18 -19.19 2.58 10.15
CA TRP A 18 -18.40 1.36 9.93
C TRP A 18 -18.18 0.56 11.23
N LEU A 19 -17.72 1.22 12.30
CA LEU A 19 -17.53 0.59 13.61
C LEU A 19 -18.83 -0.02 14.14
N THR A 20 -19.94 0.70 13.99
CA THR A 20 -21.26 0.22 14.38
C THR A 20 -21.66 -1.01 13.57
N LEU A 21 -21.43 -1.02 12.26
CA LEU A 21 -21.72 -2.16 11.39
C LEU A 21 -20.86 -3.38 11.74
N VAL A 22 -19.56 -3.20 12.00
CA VAL A 22 -18.67 -4.28 12.45
C VAL A 22 -19.14 -4.86 13.78
N TYR A 23 -19.51 -3.99 14.73
CA TYR A 23 -20.09 -4.42 16.01
C TYR A 23 -21.38 -5.22 15.80
N MET A 24 -22.28 -4.77 14.93
CA MET A 24 -23.51 -5.49 14.65
C MET A 24 -23.25 -6.85 13.98
N ALA A 25 -22.29 -6.90 13.04
CA ALA A 25 -21.87 -8.14 12.39
C ALA A 25 -21.24 -9.13 13.38
N LEU A 26 -20.54 -8.65 14.42
CA LEU A 26 -19.95 -9.48 15.46
C LEU A 26 -21.03 -10.24 16.26
N TRP A 27 -22.13 -9.58 16.58
CA TRP A 27 -23.24 -10.19 17.32
C TRP A 27 -24.23 -10.94 16.40
N GLY A 28 -24.25 -10.63 15.10
CA GLY A 28 -25.11 -11.29 14.11
C GLY A 28 -26.59 -10.93 14.21
N ASP A 29 -26.97 -9.96 15.04
CA ASP A 29 -28.35 -9.55 15.29
C ASP A 29 -28.56 -8.06 14.97
N LEU A 30 -29.61 -7.74 14.21
CA LEU A 30 -29.97 -6.38 13.80
C LEU A 30 -31.09 -5.81 14.69
N SER A 31 -30.88 -5.76 16.00
CA SER A 31 -31.79 -5.09 16.94
C SER A 31 -31.38 -3.63 17.22
N VAL A 32 -32.37 -2.83 17.66
CA VAL A 32 -32.16 -1.43 18.08
C VAL A 32 -31.17 -1.34 19.25
N GLY A 33 -31.20 -2.31 20.17
CA GLY A 33 -30.24 -2.38 21.28
C GLY A 33 -28.79 -2.56 20.79
N ASN A 34 -28.59 -3.40 19.77
CA ASN A 34 -27.28 -3.64 19.20
C ASN A 34 -26.76 -2.45 18.39
N LEU A 35 -27.66 -1.73 17.70
CA LEU A 35 -27.33 -0.46 17.03
C LEU A 35 -26.85 0.60 18.03
N LEU A 36 -27.57 0.77 19.15
CA LEU A 36 -27.18 1.72 20.20
C LEU A 36 -25.86 1.31 20.88
N GLY A 37 -25.70 0.01 21.17
CA GLY A 37 -24.46 -0.54 21.72
C GLY A 37 -23.27 -0.30 20.79
N GLY A 38 -23.44 -0.53 19.50
CA GLY A 38 -22.42 -0.27 18.48
C GLY A 38 -22.08 1.21 18.34
N LEU A 39 -23.07 2.10 18.42
CA LEU A 39 -22.83 3.54 18.39
C LEU A 39 -22.02 4.01 19.61
N VAL A 40 -22.39 3.54 20.81
CA VAL A 40 -21.69 3.87 22.06
C VAL A 40 -20.26 3.34 22.03
N ILE A 41 -20.06 2.07 21.69
CA ILE A 41 -18.73 1.46 21.61
C ILE A 41 -17.89 2.11 20.50
N GLY A 42 -18.48 2.37 19.33
CA GLY A 42 -17.81 3.06 18.25
C GLY A 42 -17.32 4.45 18.68
N LEU A 43 -18.15 5.22 19.38
CA LEU A 43 -17.76 6.53 19.92
C LEU A 43 -16.65 6.41 20.97
N VAL A 44 -16.76 5.43 21.88
CA VAL A 44 -15.72 5.16 22.89
C VAL A 44 -14.38 4.83 22.22
N ILE A 45 -14.38 3.98 21.19
CA ILE A 45 -13.17 3.65 20.42
C ILE A 45 -12.59 4.89 19.75
N MET A 46 -13.41 5.73 19.11
CA MET A 46 -12.93 6.94 18.42
C MET A 46 -12.33 7.98 19.38
N VAL A 47 -12.81 8.03 20.62
CA VAL A 47 -12.27 8.93 21.66
C VAL A 47 -11.03 8.34 22.31
N ALA A 48 -11.04 7.04 22.63
CA ALA A 48 -9.93 6.35 23.27
C ALA A 48 -8.74 6.14 22.33
N LEU A 49 -9.01 5.91 21.04
CA LEU A 49 -8.02 5.78 19.98
C LEU A 49 -8.24 6.91 18.95
N PRO A 50 -7.64 8.10 19.16
CA PRO A 50 -7.65 9.15 18.16
C PRO A 50 -6.71 8.74 17.02
N LEU A 51 -7.20 7.93 16.08
CA LEU A 51 -6.42 7.59 14.89
C LEU A 51 -6.16 8.87 14.09
N PRO A 52 -4.89 9.17 13.74
CA PRO A 52 -4.60 10.25 12.81
C PRO A 52 -5.32 9.94 11.50
N LEU A 53 -6.14 10.89 11.04
CA LEU A 53 -6.88 10.75 9.80
C LEU A 53 -5.86 10.61 8.66
N LEU A 54 -5.84 9.44 8.02
CA LEU A 54 -5.04 9.24 6.83
C LEU A 54 -5.49 10.28 5.81
N PRO A 55 -4.60 11.12 5.27
CA PRO A 55 -4.96 12.11 4.27
C PRO A 55 -5.35 11.37 2.99
N VAL A 56 -6.64 11.02 2.87
CA VAL A 56 -7.22 10.46 1.66
C VAL A 56 -7.30 11.60 0.64
N ASN A 57 -6.15 11.98 0.08
CA ASN A 57 -6.02 13.15 -0.80
C ASN A 57 -6.50 12.87 -2.23
N GLY A 58 -6.71 11.62 -2.63
CA GLY A 58 -7.24 11.28 -3.94
C GLY A 58 -8.72 10.95 -3.95
N ARG A 59 -9.30 11.12 -5.14
CA ARG A 59 -10.66 10.66 -5.45
C ARG A 59 -10.60 9.15 -5.67
N LEU A 60 -11.50 8.41 -5.03
CA LEU A 60 -11.68 6.98 -5.30
C LEU A 60 -12.21 6.81 -6.72
N ASN A 61 -11.41 6.20 -7.60
CA ASN A 61 -11.83 5.85 -8.95
C ASN A 61 -12.29 4.39 -8.96
N PRO A 62 -13.61 4.10 -9.07
CA PRO A 62 -14.14 2.75 -8.91
C PRO A 62 -13.69 1.79 -10.02
N LEU A 63 -13.42 2.30 -11.22
CA LEU A 63 -13.00 1.49 -12.35
C LEU A 63 -11.59 0.89 -12.17
N PRO A 64 -10.51 1.67 -11.93
CA PRO A 64 -9.19 1.10 -11.63
C PRO A 64 -9.18 0.35 -10.30
N LEU A 65 -10.07 0.66 -9.35
CA LEU A 65 -10.21 -0.12 -8.12
C LEU A 65 -10.71 -1.54 -8.41
N LEU A 66 -11.69 -1.70 -9.31
CA LEU A 66 -12.18 -3.01 -9.73
C LEU A 66 -11.11 -3.78 -10.51
N GLU A 67 -10.37 -3.12 -11.40
CA GLU A 67 -9.25 -3.73 -12.11
C GLU A 67 -8.14 -4.17 -11.13
N LEU A 68 -7.78 -3.33 -10.17
CA LEU A 68 -6.85 -3.64 -9.11
C LEU A 68 -7.28 -4.91 -8.36
N ALA A 69 -8.53 -4.97 -7.92
CA ALA A 69 -9.07 -6.11 -7.18
C ALA A 69 -9.04 -7.41 -8.02
N ALA A 70 -9.38 -7.34 -9.30
CA ALA A 70 -9.33 -8.50 -10.20
C ALA A 70 -7.89 -8.98 -10.42
N VAL A 71 -6.97 -8.06 -10.70
CA VAL A 71 -5.55 -8.36 -10.96
C VAL A 71 -4.85 -8.88 -9.70
N SER A 72 -5.09 -8.27 -8.54
CA SER A 72 -4.52 -8.73 -7.27
C SER A 72 -5.03 -10.11 -6.89
N THR A 73 -6.33 -10.37 -7.08
CA THR A 73 -6.92 -11.70 -6.83
C THR A 73 -6.32 -12.75 -7.77
N TYR A 74 -6.17 -12.42 -9.04
CA TYR A 74 -5.53 -13.32 -10.01
C TYR A 74 -4.10 -13.69 -9.60
N TYR A 75 -3.27 -12.71 -9.25
CA TYR A 75 -1.90 -12.97 -8.80
C TYR A 75 -1.86 -13.73 -7.48
N ALA A 76 -2.72 -13.41 -6.52
CA ALA A 76 -2.80 -14.13 -5.26
C ALA A 76 -3.17 -15.60 -5.49
N LEU A 77 -4.13 -15.90 -6.37
CA LEU A 77 -4.50 -17.27 -6.74
C LEU A 77 -3.37 -17.99 -7.47
N GLU A 78 -2.80 -17.39 -8.52
CA GLU A 78 -1.68 -17.96 -9.29
C GLU A 78 -0.52 -18.35 -8.37
N SER A 79 -0.11 -17.43 -7.51
CA SER A 79 0.95 -17.65 -6.53
C SER A 79 0.56 -18.67 -5.45
N SER A 80 -0.71 -18.70 -5.02
CA SER A 80 -1.19 -19.71 -4.07
C SER A 80 -1.07 -21.12 -4.64
N PHE A 81 -1.43 -21.29 -5.92
CA PHE A 81 -1.26 -22.57 -6.61
C PHE A 81 0.22 -22.95 -6.77
N GLN A 82 1.09 -21.97 -7.08
CA GLN A 82 2.53 -22.21 -7.13
C GLN A 82 3.05 -22.71 -5.78
N VAL A 83 2.72 -22.02 -4.68
CA VAL A 83 3.15 -22.41 -3.33
C VAL A 83 2.55 -23.76 -2.92
N ALA A 84 1.28 -24.03 -3.23
CA ALA A 84 0.66 -25.34 -3.01
C ALA A 84 1.40 -26.46 -3.77
N TRP A 85 1.80 -26.20 -5.01
CA TRP A 85 2.61 -27.13 -5.79
C TRP A 85 4.00 -27.33 -5.19
N LEU A 86 4.65 -26.25 -4.71
CA LEU A 86 5.93 -26.33 -3.99
C LEU A 86 5.83 -27.18 -2.72
N ALA A 87 4.70 -27.15 -2.02
CA ALA A 87 4.48 -27.92 -0.80
C ALA A 87 4.27 -29.43 -1.06
N VAL A 88 3.66 -29.80 -2.18
CA VAL A 88 3.37 -31.20 -2.52
C VAL A 88 4.49 -31.85 -3.32
N ARG A 89 5.24 -31.07 -4.11
CA ARG A 89 6.33 -31.63 -4.94
C ARG A 89 7.51 -32.09 -4.07
N PRO A 90 8.04 -33.31 -4.28
CA PRO A 90 9.29 -33.76 -3.65
C PRO A 90 10.50 -33.23 -4.43
N ALA A 91 10.67 -31.90 -4.45
CA ALA A 91 11.80 -31.24 -5.12
C ALA A 91 12.46 -30.21 -4.19
N PRO A 92 13.72 -29.81 -4.45
CA PRO A 92 14.42 -28.82 -3.64
C PRO A 92 13.64 -27.50 -3.55
N THR A 93 13.73 -26.84 -2.40
CA THR A 93 13.18 -25.50 -2.22
C THR A 93 13.85 -24.52 -3.17
N PRO A 94 13.08 -23.64 -3.85
CA PRO A 94 13.65 -22.60 -4.70
C PRO A 94 14.63 -21.71 -3.92
N VAL A 95 15.58 -21.12 -4.63
CA VAL A 95 16.48 -20.11 -4.04
C VAL A 95 15.64 -18.88 -3.73
N SER A 96 15.58 -18.50 -2.45
CA SER A 96 14.92 -17.28 -2.00
C SER A 96 15.93 -16.15 -1.83
N GLY A 97 15.45 -14.91 -1.90
CA GLY A 97 16.30 -13.73 -1.82
C GLY A 97 15.55 -12.47 -1.43
N VAL A 98 16.30 -11.42 -1.09
CA VAL A 98 15.74 -10.11 -0.75
C VAL A 98 15.96 -9.17 -1.91
N LEU A 99 14.86 -8.64 -2.46
CA LEU A 99 14.86 -7.66 -3.53
C LEU A 99 14.49 -6.29 -2.99
N ARG A 100 15.16 -5.26 -3.50
CA ARG A 100 14.88 -3.86 -3.17
C ARG A 100 13.96 -3.27 -4.24
N VAL A 101 12.79 -2.78 -3.82
CA VAL A 101 11.84 -2.11 -4.70
C VAL A 101 11.72 -0.65 -4.31
N SER A 102 11.91 0.26 -5.27
CA SER A 102 11.59 1.68 -5.09
C SER A 102 10.23 2.01 -5.70
N LEU A 103 9.29 2.38 -4.82
CA LEU A 103 7.96 2.85 -5.17
C LEU A 103 8.00 4.36 -5.49
N ARG A 104 7.22 4.79 -6.47
CA ARG A 104 7.10 6.15 -7.00
C ARG A 104 5.95 6.93 -6.37
N THR A 105 5.13 6.28 -5.54
CA THR A 105 4.00 6.94 -4.86
C THR A 105 4.48 7.93 -3.79
N ARG A 106 3.74 9.02 -3.60
CA ARG A 106 3.94 9.97 -2.50
C ARG A 106 2.87 9.88 -1.41
N SER A 107 1.94 8.95 -1.55
CA SER A 107 0.83 8.76 -0.62
C SER A 107 1.16 7.61 0.33
N ASP A 108 1.17 7.90 1.63
CA ASP A 108 1.34 6.88 2.68
C ASP A 108 0.29 5.77 2.58
N LEU A 109 -0.95 6.12 2.18
CA LEU A 109 -2.01 5.14 1.95
C LEU A 109 -1.65 4.18 0.82
N VAL A 110 -1.15 4.69 -0.30
CA VAL A 110 -0.78 3.86 -1.46
C VAL A 110 0.44 3.00 -1.14
N LEU A 111 1.40 3.53 -0.38
CA LEU A 111 2.55 2.78 0.10
C LEU A 111 2.11 1.59 0.95
N VAL A 112 1.26 1.82 1.95
CA VAL A 112 0.75 0.77 2.84
C VAL A 112 -0.08 -0.26 2.05
N LEU A 113 -1.00 0.18 1.19
CA LEU A 113 -1.78 -0.74 0.36
C LEU A 113 -0.91 -1.57 -0.58
N CYS A 114 0.16 -0.99 -1.14
CA CYS A 114 1.10 -1.72 -1.98
C CYS A 114 1.84 -2.80 -1.18
N VAL A 115 2.31 -2.46 0.02
CA VAL A 115 2.91 -3.41 0.96
C VAL A 115 1.94 -4.53 1.33
N ASP A 116 0.69 -4.21 1.64
CA ASP A 116 -0.34 -5.19 1.99
C ASP A 116 -0.65 -6.13 0.81
N LEU A 117 -0.74 -5.60 -0.41
CA LEU A 117 -0.93 -6.42 -1.60
C LEU A 117 0.27 -7.34 -1.88
N LEU A 118 1.50 -6.87 -1.64
CA LEU A 118 2.69 -7.72 -1.75
C LEU A 118 2.68 -8.84 -0.71
N ASN A 119 2.23 -8.57 0.51
CA ASN A 119 2.07 -9.60 1.54
C ASN A 119 0.91 -10.57 1.26
N LEU A 120 -0.10 -10.13 0.51
CA LEU A 120 -1.23 -10.98 0.09
C LEU A 120 -0.85 -11.97 -1.01
N ILE A 121 0.18 -11.68 -1.80
CA ILE A 121 0.68 -12.58 -2.85
C ILE A 121 1.64 -13.58 -2.18
N PRO A 122 1.24 -14.86 -2.03
CA PRO A 122 2.07 -15.82 -1.33
C PRO A 122 3.38 -16.06 -2.09
N GLY A 123 4.49 -16.15 -1.37
CA GLY A 123 5.83 -16.17 -1.94
C GLY A 123 6.53 -14.81 -1.99
N THR A 124 5.86 -13.74 -1.53
CA THR A 124 6.50 -12.46 -1.21
C THR A 124 6.18 -12.02 0.21
N MET A 125 7.15 -11.45 0.92
CA MET A 125 6.97 -10.88 2.26
C MET A 125 7.80 -9.60 2.38
N VAL A 126 7.17 -8.51 2.80
CA VAL A 126 7.87 -7.25 3.06
C VAL A 126 8.60 -7.34 4.41
N LEU A 127 9.92 -7.14 4.39
CA LEU A 127 10.78 -7.17 5.58
C LEU A 127 10.94 -5.79 6.21
N GLU A 128 11.17 -4.78 5.37
CA GLU A 128 11.45 -3.42 5.81
C GLU A 128 10.86 -2.40 4.84
N ILE A 129 10.38 -1.28 5.40
CA ILE A 129 9.78 -0.17 4.67
C ILE A 129 10.48 1.11 5.09
N ASP A 130 11.24 1.69 4.16
CA ASP A 130 11.75 3.05 4.29
C ASP A 130 10.72 4.01 3.67
N ARG A 131 9.90 4.61 4.53
CA ARG A 131 8.86 5.57 4.12
C ARG A 131 9.44 6.86 3.54
N GLN A 132 10.60 7.31 4.03
CA GLN A 132 11.21 8.57 3.58
C GLN A 132 11.72 8.44 2.14
N ARG A 133 12.30 7.29 1.80
CA ARG A 133 12.83 7.01 0.46
C ARG A 133 11.85 6.28 -0.45
N CYS A 134 10.68 5.89 0.07
CA CYS A 134 9.68 5.05 -0.62
C CYS A 134 10.32 3.75 -1.16
N VAL A 135 11.15 3.12 -0.32
CA VAL A 135 11.86 1.87 -0.64
C VAL A 135 11.32 0.76 0.24
N VAL A 136 11.05 -0.39 -0.37
CA VAL A 136 10.56 -1.59 0.31
C VAL A 136 11.54 -2.73 0.04
N TYR A 137 11.94 -3.43 1.09
CA TYR A 137 12.74 -4.64 1.00
C TYR A 137 11.82 -5.85 1.07
N VAL A 138 11.77 -6.63 0.00
CA VAL A 138 10.82 -7.72 -0.18
C VAL A 138 11.60 -9.03 -0.25
N HIS A 139 11.30 -9.94 0.65
CA HIS A 139 11.72 -11.33 0.54
C HIS A 139 10.86 -12.03 -0.51
N VAL A 140 11.51 -12.64 -1.50
CA VAL A 140 10.85 -13.38 -2.58
C VAL A 140 11.30 -14.84 -2.50
N LEU A 141 10.31 -15.74 -2.53
CA LEU A 141 10.50 -17.17 -2.35
C LEU A 141 11.25 -17.83 -3.52
N ASP A 142 11.11 -17.28 -4.74
CA ASP A 142 11.77 -17.77 -5.94
C ASP A 142 12.50 -16.64 -6.69
N VAL A 143 13.81 -16.60 -6.53
CA VAL A 143 14.76 -15.76 -7.29
C VAL A 143 15.72 -16.61 -8.12
N SER A 144 15.31 -17.83 -8.49
CA SER A 144 16.16 -18.78 -9.21
C SER A 144 16.57 -18.35 -10.62
N SER A 145 15.93 -17.32 -11.19
CA SER A 145 16.24 -16.80 -12.52
C SER A 145 15.98 -15.30 -12.65
N ASP A 146 16.72 -14.64 -13.55
CA ASP A 146 16.48 -13.24 -13.94
C ASP A 146 15.03 -13.02 -14.42
N ALA A 147 14.46 -14.01 -15.11
CA ALA A 147 13.07 -13.96 -15.57
C ALA A 147 12.05 -13.91 -14.41
N ALA A 148 12.32 -14.62 -13.31
CA ALA A 148 11.48 -14.60 -12.10
C ALA A 148 11.57 -13.25 -11.39
N VAL A 149 12.79 -12.72 -11.26
CA VAL A 149 13.05 -11.39 -10.70
C VAL A 149 12.36 -10.31 -11.53
N ASP A 150 12.47 -10.37 -12.86
CA ASP A 150 11.80 -9.45 -13.76
C ASP A 150 10.27 -9.56 -13.68
N LYS A 151 9.73 -10.78 -13.56
CA LYS A 151 8.28 -10.99 -13.34
C LYS A 151 7.83 -10.29 -12.06
N PHE A 152 8.58 -10.45 -10.97
CA PHE A 152 8.29 -9.78 -9.70
C PHE A 152 8.28 -8.25 -9.85
N TYR A 153 9.29 -7.65 -10.49
CA TYR A 153 9.31 -6.21 -10.71
C TYR A 153 8.15 -5.75 -11.62
N ARG A 154 7.81 -6.49 -12.68
CA ARG A 154 6.66 -6.15 -13.55
C ARG A 154 5.34 -6.20 -12.80
N THR A 155 5.11 -7.25 -12.01
CA THR A 155 3.90 -7.40 -11.18
C THR A 155 3.79 -6.26 -10.18
N THR A 156 4.88 -5.96 -9.46
CA THR A 156 4.92 -4.87 -8.48
C THR A 156 4.64 -3.52 -9.13
N ARG A 157 5.25 -3.23 -10.29
CA ARG A 157 5.00 -2.00 -11.07
C ARG A 157 3.59 -1.90 -11.63
N ARG A 158 2.91 -3.03 -11.86
CA ARG A 158 1.52 -3.04 -12.32
C ARG A 158 0.57 -2.73 -11.15
N LEU A 159 0.75 -3.39 -10.02
CA LEU A 159 -0.03 -3.15 -8.80
C LEU A 159 0.14 -1.71 -8.31
N GLU A 160 1.37 -1.21 -8.29
CA GLU A 160 1.69 0.18 -7.95
C GLU A 160 0.92 1.16 -8.85
N ARG A 161 0.96 0.97 -10.17
CA ARG A 161 0.24 1.84 -11.11
C ARG A 161 -1.27 1.82 -10.87
N LEU A 162 -1.86 0.63 -10.72
CA LEU A 162 -3.29 0.49 -10.46
C LEU A 162 -3.71 1.15 -9.13
N LEU A 163 -2.87 1.06 -8.10
CA LEU A 163 -3.11 1.76 -6.83
C LEU A 163 -3.03 3.28 -6.98
N ILE A 164 -2.03 3.79 -7.70
CA ILE A 164 -1.90 5.23 -7.99
C ILE A 164 -3.13 5.71 -8.77
N ASP A 165 -3.56 4.98 -9.80
CA ASP A 165 -4.71 5.34 -10.61
C ASP A 165 -6.05 5.25 -9.83
N ALA A 166 -6.13 4.35 -8.84
CA ALA A 166 -7.31 4.18 -8.00
C ALA A 166 -7.42 5.22 -6.86
N PHE A 167 -6.29 5.63 -6.28
CA PHE A 167 -6.25 6.40 -5.03
C PHE A 167 -5.53 7.74 -5.11
N GLU A 168 -4.78 8.06 -6.17
CA GLU A 168 -4.09 9.33 -6.34
C GLU A 168 -4.81 10.21 -7.37
N ARG A 169 -4.83 11.53 -7.14
CA ARG A 169 -5.39 12.46 -8.13
C ARG A 169 -4.34 12.66 -9.23
N PRO A 170 -4.71 12.65 -10.52
CA PRO A 170 -3.76 13.01 -11.57
C PRO A 170 -3.17 14.38 -11.24
N LEU A 171 -1.84 14.45 -11.20
CA LEU A 171 -1.10 15.70 -11.00
C LEU A 171 -1.63 16.71 -12.00
N THR A 172 -2.21 17.80 -11.51
CA THR A 172 -2.64 18.86 -12.44
C THR A 172 -1.36 19.52 -12.95
N PRO A 173 -1.22 19.85 -14.25
CA PRO A 173 0.00 20.46 -14.79
C PRO A 173 0.49 21.72 -14.05
N ARG A 174 -0.37 22.38 -13.25
CA ARG A 174 0.00 23.48 -12.34
C ARG A 174 0.95 23.09 -11.20
N ASP A 175 0.89 21.85 -10.71
CA ASP A 175 1.75 21.38 -9.62
C ASP A 175 3.18 21.09 -10.11
N ALA A 176 3.33 20.78 -11.40
CA ALA A 176 4.63 20.62 -12.06
C ALA A 176 5.35 21.97 -12.29
N VAL A 177 4.60 23.07 -12.42
CA VAL A 177 5.14 24.43 -12.63
C VAL A 177 5.58 25.08 -11.32
N SER A 178 5.03 24.66 -10.16
CA SER A 178 5.37 25.22 -8.85
C SER A 178 6.73 24.75 -8.30
N LYS A 179 7.40 23.78 -8.93
CA LYS A 179 8.78 23.44 -8.59
C LYS A 179 9.72 24.13 -9.59
N PRO A 180 10.24 25.33 -9.28
CA PRO A 180 11.31 25.89 -10.09
C PRO A 180 12.52 24.96 -10.01
N ALA A 181 13.28 24.89 -11.11
CA ALA A 181 14.49 24.12 -11.31
C ALA A 181 15.69 24.59 -10.45
N GLY A 182 15.45 24.99 -9.20
CA GLY A 182 16.46 25.53 -8.29
C GLY A 182 17.16 24.49 -7.40
N ASP A 183 16.58 23.31 -7.21
CA ASP A 183 17.12 22.30 -6.27
C ASP A 183 18.03 21.24 -6.93
N ILE A 184 18.28 21.32 -8.23
CA ILE A 184 19.05 20.29 -8.98
C ILE A 184 20.53 20.67 -9.13
N LEU A 185 20.99 21.83 -8.65
CA LEU A 185 22.42 22.18 -8.74
C LEU A 185 22.94 22.95 -7.52
N ALA A 186 23.18 22.24 -6.43
CA ALA A 186 24.22 22.61 -5.48
C ALA A 186 25.04 21.35 -5.20
N PRO A 187 26.33 21.29 -5.59
CA PRO A 187 27.23 20.26 -5.10
C PRO A 187 27.29 20.38 -3.58
N ASP A 188 27.13 19.24 -2.88
CA ASP A 188 27.31 19.16 -1.44
C ASP A 188 28.75 19.62 -1.10
N PRO A 189 28.94 20.69 -0.30
CA PRO A 189 30.27 21.16 0.07
C PRO A 189 31.07 20.14 0.90
N ASN A 190 30.46 19.03 1.33
CA ASN A 190 31.10 18.00 2.14
C ASN A 190 31.26 16.63 1.43
N THR A 191 31.03 16.54 0.12
CA THR A 191 31.42 15.32 -0.60
C THR A 191 32.92 15.29 -0.84
N GLU A 192 33.63 14.48 -0.04
CA GLU A 192 35.00 14.06 -0.35
C GLU A 192 35.06 13.39 -1.73
N PRO A 193 36.12 13.63 -2.53
CA PRO A 193 36.27 12.99 -3.83
C PRO A 193 36.43 11.47 -3.68
N PRO A 194 35.87 10.67 -4.60
CA PRO A 194 36.02 9.22 -4.56
C PRO A 194 37.49 8.84 -4.76
N ASN A 195 38.11 8.34 -3.68
CA ASN A 195 39.44 7.76 -3.71
C ASN A 195 39.47 6.51 -4.60
N GLY A 196 40.28 6.59 -5.65
CA GLY A 196 41.23 5.55 -6.03
C GLY A 196 40.67 4.17 -6.39
N VAL A 197 40.58 3.92 -7.70
CA VAL A 197 40.74 2.61 -8.32
C VAL A 197 41.90 1.84 -7.66
N GLN A 198 41.64 0.64 -7.13
CA GLN A 198 42.65 -0.41 -7.06
C GLN A 198 42.07 -1.73 -7.56
N ARG A 199 42.92 -2.42 -8.31
CA ARG A 199 42.72 -3.66 -9.05
C ARG A 199 42.52 -4.86 -8.15
#